data_AF-A0A084II28-F1
#
_entry.id   AF-A0A084II28-F1
#
_cell.length_a   1.000
_cell.length_b   1.000
_cell.length_c   1.000
_cell.angle_alpha   90.00
_cell.angle_beta   90.00
_cell.angle_gamma   90.00
#
_symmetry.space_group_name_H-M   'P 1'
#
loop_
_entity.id
_entity.type
_entity.pdbx_description
1 polymer ?
#
loop_
_entity_poly.entity_id
_entity_poly.type
_entity_poly.pdbx_seq_one_letter_code
_entity_poly.pdbx_strand_id
1 'polypeptide(L)'
;MYGSRIRHHRYAALLAIMLVVLAALLSGCSGQRTHDHVLDVAFQSEISNLDHTYTTKRAYIILSQLTDDYLFLVDPKTLDYKPLLAKSYHFENDTTLDVKLRHDVHFHDGSKMTARDVVYTYRFVMDPANGARAQQHIGQWLKSVEQTGPYSVRFHLKYAYPLALRDMAITVPIRKAGSYTVDGKLDKSALATHENGLGVTSQ
;
A
#
# COMPACT_ATOMS: atom_id res chain seq x y z
N MET A 1 -32.10 -31.77 -71.97
CA MET A 1 -32.44 -31.12 -70.68
C MET A 1 -31.62 -31.72 -69.53
N TYR A 2 -30.30 -31.49 -69.46
CA TYR A 2 -29.44 -32.09 -68.42
C TYR A 2 -28.30 -31.12 -68.00
N GLY A 3 -28.57 -29.82 -67.95
CA GLY A 3 -27.55 -28.78 -67.66
C GLY A 3 -27.85 -27.87 -66.47
N SER A 4 -29.09 -27.83 -65.97
CA SER A 4 -29.49 -26.93 -64.87
C SER A 4 -29.24 -27.52 -63.48
N ARG A 5 -29.37 -28.85 -63.30
CA ARG A 5 -29.18 -29.51 -61.98
C ARG A 5 -27.77 -29.36 -61.39
N ILE A 6 -26.73 -29.30 -62.22
CA ILE A 6 -25.33 -29.21 -61.77
C ILE A 6 -25.00 -27.81 -61.25
N ARG A 7 -25.63 -26.75 -61.80
CA ARG A 7 -25.41 -25.37 -61.34
C ARG A 7 -26.01 -25.14 -59.95
N HIS A 8 -27.21 -25.62 -59.68
CA HIS A 8 -27.88 -25.43 -58.38
C HIS A 8 -27.11 -26.10 -57.22
N HIS A 9 -26.47 -27.25 -57.44
CA HIS A 9 -25.63 -27.90 -56.43
C HIS A 9 -24.33 -27.13 -56.13
N ARG A 10 -23.75 -26.44 -57.12
CA ARG A 10 -22.55 -25.61 -56.92
C ARG A 10 -22.86 -24.34 -56.12
N TYR A 11 -24.00 -23.71 -56.34
CA TYR A 11 -24.43 -22.55 -55.54
C TYR A 11 -24.85 -22.94 -54.12
N ALA A 12 -25.50 -24.09 -53.93
CA ALA A 12 -25.84 -24.61 -52.61
C ALA A 12 -24.59 -24.97 -51.79
N ALA A 13 -23.57 -25.56 -52.41
CA ALA A 13 -22.30 -25.85 -51.76
C ALA A 13 -21.53 -24.58 -51.37
N LEU A 14 -21.53 -23.55 -52.23
CA LEU A 14 -20.89 -22.26 -51.93
C LEU A 14 -21.60 -21.49 -50.81
N LEU A 15 -22.93 -21.52 -50.75
CA LEU A 15 -23.72 -20.95 -49.66
C LEU A 15 -23.50 -21.68 -48.32
N ALA A 16 -23.40 -23.01 -48.34
CA ALA A 16 -23.10 -23.80 -47.15
C ALA A 16 -21.69 -23.50 -46.60
N ILE A 17 -20.69 -23.36 -47.48
CA ILE A 17 -19.31 -22.99 -47.06
C ILE A 17 -19.29 -21.58 -46.48
N MET A 18 -20.02 -20.63 -47.07
CA MET A 18 -20.10 -19.25 -46.56
C MET A 18 -20.77 -19.18 -45.17
N LEU A 19 -21.81 -19.99 -44.93
CA LEU A 19 -22.47 -20.10 -43.62
C LEU A 19 -21.56 -20.73 -42.55
N VAL A 20 -20.75 -21.73 -42.92
CA VAL A 20 -19.77 -22.34 -41.99
C VAL A 20 -18.64 -21.37 -41.65
N VAL A 21 -18.17 -20.58 -42.61
CA VAL A 21 -17.15 -19.54 -42.37
C VAL A 21 -17.71 -18.41 -41.50
N LEU A 22 -18.96 -18.00 -41.70
CA LEU A 22 -19.62 -16.99 -40.88
C LEU A 22 -19.86 -17.47 -39.43
N ALA A 23 -20.22 -18.74 -39.24
CA ALA A 23 -20.35 -19.35 -37.91
C ALA A 23 -18.99 -19.52 -37.18
N ALA A 24 -17.92 -19.79 -37.92
CA ALA A 24 -16.56 -19.85 -37.37
C ALA A 24 -16.03 -18.47 -36.93
N LEU A 25 -16.40 -17.40 -37.65
CA LEU A 25 -16.06 -16.02 -37.29
C LEU A 25 -16.82 -15.51 -36.06
N LEU A 26 -18.06 -15.95 -35.86
CA LEU A 26 -18.87 -15.59 -34.68
C LEU A 26 -18.46 -16.36 -33.40
N SER A 27 -17.85 -17.53 -33.55
CA SER A 27 -17.36 -18.34 -32.42
C SER A 27 -16.02 -17.85 -31.85
N GLY A 28 -15.36 -16.89 -32.51
CA GLY A 28 -14.11 -16.27 -32.06
C GLY A 28 -14.26 -15.11 -31.07
N CYS A 29 -15.49 -14.63 -30.82
CA CYS A 29 -15.75 -13.50 -29.92
C CYS A 29 -16.12 -13.90 -28.48
N SER A 30 -16.23 -15.19 -28.15
CA SER A 30 -16.56 -15.64 -26.79
C SER A 30 -15.32 -15.93 -25.94
N GLY A 31 -14.35 -15.00 -25.99
CA GLY A 31 -13.05 -15.17 -25.34
C GLY A 31 -12.53 -13.91 -24.65
N GLN A 32 -13.38 -12.95 -24.30
CA GLN A 32 -12.99 -11.97 -23.28
C GLN A 32 -13.09 -12.68 -21.94
N ARG A 33 -11.93 -13.15 -21.45
CA ARG A 33 -11.77 -13.39 -20.02
C ARG A 33 -12.10 -12.07 -19.33
N THR A 34 -13.29 -11.97 -18.74
CA THR A 34 -13.54 -10.93 -17.76
C THR A 34 -12.57 -11.23 -16.62
N HIS A 35 -11.54 -10.40 -16.48
CA HIS A 35 -10.80 -10.37 -15.24
C HIS A 35 -11.76 -9.78 -14.20
N ASP A 36 -12.59 -10.61 -13.57
CA ASP A 36 -13.69 -10.19 -12.68
C ASP A 36 -13.25 -9.34 -11.47
N HIS A 37 -11.93 -9.13 -11.29
CA HIS A 37 -11.34 -8.38 -10.19
C HIS A 37 -10.20 -7.43 -10.62
N VAL A 38 -10.32 -6.77 -11.78
CA VAL A 38 -9.38 -5.70 -12.19
C VAL A 38 -10.03 -4.33 -12.02
N LEU A 39 -9.35 -3.46 -11.29
CA LEU A 39 -9.70 -2.04 -11.16
C LEU A 39 -8.70 -1.22 -11.98
N ASP A 40 -9.17 -0.65 -13.10
CA ASP A 40 -8.38 0.28 -13.91
C ASP A 40 -8.44 1.69 -13.31
N VAL A 41 -7.30 2.18 -12.80
CA VAL A 41 -7.18 3.52 -12.21
C VAL A 41 -6.25 4.39 -13.05
N ALA A 42 -6.78 5.51 -13.55
CA ALA A 42 -5.97 6.51 -14.28
C ALA A 42 -5.48 7.62 -13.34
N PHE A 43 -4.19 7.93 -13.41
CA PHE A 43 -3.59 9.06 -12.70
C PHE A 43 -3.25 10.21 -13.65
N GLN A 44 -3.37 11.45 -13.18
CA GLN A 44 -3.11 12.66 -13.98
C GLN A 44 -1.62 12.89 -14.32
N SER A 45 -0.72 12.19 -13.64
CA SER A 45 0.73 12.36 -13.77
C SER A 45 1.45 11.06 -13.48
N GLU A 46 2.65 10.91 -14.02
CA GLU A 46 3.52 9.77 -13.76
C GLU A 46 3.86 9.59 -12.27
N ILE A 47 3.92 8.33 -11.84
CA ILE A 47 4.35 7.90 -10.52
C ILE A 47 5.82 7.51 -10.61
N SER A 48 6.71 8.36 -10.11
CA SER A 48 8.16 8.18 -10.18
C SER A 48 8.79 7.58 -8.92
N ASN A 49 8.01 7.43 -7.85
CA ASN A 49 8.37 6.73 -6.62
C ASN A 49 7.10 6.18 -5.95
N LEU A 50 7.24 5.25 -5.00
CA LEU A 50 6.11 4.69 -4.24
C LEU A 50 6.16 5.05 -2.75
N ASP A 51 7.09 5.92 -2.36
CA ASP A 51 7.29 6.24 -0.96
C ASP A 51 6.65 7.58 -0.57
N HIS A 52 5.55 7.49 0.18
CA HIS A 52 4.88 8.64 0.79
C HIS A 52 5.83 9.49 1.66
N THR A 53 6.87 8.92 2.26
CA THR A 53 7.83 9.65 3.11
C THR A 53 8.52 10.81 2.37
N TYR A 54 8.61 10.78 1.03
CA TYR A 54 9.30 11.79 0.22
C TYR A 54 8.38 12.69 -0.62
N THR A 55 7.07 12.50 -0.59
CA THR A 55 6.12 13.15 -1.50
C THR A 55 4.81 13.56 -0.81
N THR A 56 4.20 14.64 -1.32
CA THR A 56 2.87 15.11 -0.90
C THR A 56 1.82 14.95 -2.01
N LYS A 57 2.19 14.31 -3.13
CA LYS A 57 1.28 14.11 -4.27
C LYS A 57 0.22 13.06 -3.93
N ARG A 58 -1.04 13.36 -4.26
CA ARG A 58 -2.20 12.53 -3.91
C ARG A 58 -2.12 11.08 -4.42
N ALA A 59 -1.66 10.87 -5.65
CA ALA A 59 -1.52 9.52 -6.22
C ALA A 59 -0.65 8.61 -5.35
N TYR A 60 0.43 9.15 -4.79
CA TYR A 60 1.42 8.42 -4.01
C TYR A 60 0.89 8.12 -2.60
N ILE A 61 0.12 9.05 -2.03
CA ILE A 61 -0.57 8.84 -0.75
C ILE A 61 -1.58 7.70 -0.89
N ILE A 62 -2.39 7.70 -1.96
CA ILE A 62 -3.36 6.63 -2.22
C ILE A 62 -2.65 5.28 -2.36
N LEU A 63 -1.56 5.21 -3.11
CA LEU A 63 -0.81 3.97 -3.28
C LEU A 63 -0.19 3.49 -1.96
N SER A 64 0.42 4.39 -1.19
CA SER A 64 0.98 4.06 0.13
C SER A 64 -0.09 3.55 1.09
N GLN A 65 -1.31 4.11 1.06
CA GLN A 65 -2.43 3.60 1.86
C GLN A 65 -2.92 2.20 1.46
N LEU A 66 -2.50 1.69 0.29
CA LEU A 66 -2.81 0.33 -0.16
C LEU A 66 -1.67 -0.65 0.14
N THR A 67 -0.44 -0.16 0.36
CA THR A 67 0.76 -1.00 0.52
C THR A 67 1.40 -0.90 1.89
N ASP A 68 1.01 0.09 2.69
CA ASP A 68 1.61 0.43 3.98
C ASP A 68 0.53 0.70 5.02
N ASP A 69 0.86 0.36 6.27
CA ASP A 69 0.00 0.59 7.43
C ASP A 69 0.64 1.52 8.47
N TYR A 70 -0.21 2.07 9.32
CA TYR A 70 0.11 3.05 10.36
C TYR A 70 -0.14 2.46 11.76
N LEU A 71 0.40 3.09 12.81
CA LEU A 71 0.11 2.63 14.19
C LEU A 71 -1.38 2.70 14.51
N PHE A 72 -2.03 3.75 14.04
CA PHE A 72 -3.45 4.03 14.24
C PHE A 72 -4.11 4.31 12.90
N LEU A 73 -5.43 4.29 12.87
CA LEU A 73 -6.25 4.71 11.73
C LEU A 73 -7.27 5.75 12.19
N VAL A 74 -7.76 6.56 11.24
CA VAL A 74 -8.89 7.46 11.47
C VAL A 74 -10.16 6.76 10.99
N ASP A 75 -11.14 6.58 11.88
CA ASP A 75 -12.44 6.03 11.48
C ASP A 75 -13.15 7.03 10.55
N PRO A 76 -13.49 6.66 9.31
CA PRO A 76 -14.06 7.61 8.35
C PRO A 76 -15.49 8.06 8.71
N LYS A 77 -16.18 7.36 9.62
CA LYS A 77 -17.54 7.69 10.06
C LYS A 77 -17.54 8.52 11.32
N THR A 78 -16.73 8.14 12.31
CA THR A 78 -16.72 8.81 13.62
C THR A 78 -15.60 9.84 13.77
N LEU A 79 -14.58 9.77 12.92
CA LEU A 79 -13.32 10.54 12.99
C LEU A 79 -12.48 10.23 14.23
N ASP A 80 -12.80 9.15 14.94
CA ASP A 80 -12.00 8.69 16.08
C ASP A 80 -10.71 8.01 15.62
N TYR A 81 -9.66 8.13 16.43
CA TYR A 81 -8.41 7.40 16.23
C TYR A 81 -8.53 5.99 16.82
N LYS A 82 -8.38 4.97 15.98
CA LYS A 82 -8.46 3.57 16.38
C LYS A 82 -7.11 2.86 16.21
N PRO A 83 -6.79 1.86 17.03
CA PRO A 83 -5.61 1.02 16.82
C PRO A 83 -5.64 0.31 15.45
N LEU A 84 -4.49 0.26 14.76
CA LEU A 84 -4.29 -0.49 13.52
C LEU A 84 -3.15 -1.50 13.68
N LEU A 85 -1.90 -1.07 13.54
CA LEU A 85 -0.72 -1.87 13.91
C LEU A 85 -0.46 -1.88 15.41
N ALA A 86 -0.87 -0.81 16.10
CA ALA A 86 -1.01 -0.81 17.54
C ALA A 86 -2.16 -1.75 17.94
N LYS A 87 -1.97 -2.47 19.05
CA LYS A 87 -3.02 -3.20 19.76
C LYS A 87 -3.71 -2.30 20.78
N SER A 88 -2.94 -1.46 21.47
CA SER A 88 -3.44 -0.52 22.48
C SER A 88 -2.40 0.56 22.75
N TYR A 89 -2.83 1.65 23.39
CA TYR A 89 -1.92 2.69 23.86
C TYR A 89 -2.34 3.21 25.24
N HIS A 90 -1.41 3.84 25.96
CA HIS A 90 -1.64 4.49 27.24
C HIS A 90 -0.71 5.69 27.41
N PHE A 91 -1.24 6.82 27.86
CA PHE A 91 -0.43 7.97 28.26
C PHE A 91 -0.07 7.80 29.73
N GLU A 92 1.20 7.50 30.02
CA GLU A 92 1.74 7.40 31.39
C GLU A 92 1.74 8.77 32.08
N ASN A 93 1.89 9.83 31.28
CA ASN A 93 1.73 11.24 31.64
C ASN A 93 1.54 12.07 30.37
N ASP A 94 1.47 13.40 30.49
CA ASP A 94 1.23 14.33 29.38
C ASP A 94 2.23 14.24 28.23
N THR A 95 3.44 13.71 28.46
CA THR A 95 4.53 13.67 27.46
C THR A 95 5.07 12.27 27.21
N THR A 96 4.48 11.22 27.80
CA THR A 96 4.95 9.84 27.65
C THR A 96 3.81 8.95 27.19
N LEU A 97 3.96 8.39 25.99
CA LEU A 97 2.96 7.53 25.36
C LEU A 97 3.53 6.13 25.15
N ASP A 98 2.93 5.14 25.80
CA ASP A 98 3.23 3.73 25.62
C ASP A 98 2.29 3.09 24.61
N VAL A 99 2.87 2.36 23.66
CA VAL A 99 2.14 1.66 22.60
C VAL A 99 2.49 0.18 22.64
N LYS A 100 1.47 -0.66 22.74
CA LYS A 100 1.60 -2.12 22.55
C LYS A 100 1.25 -2.45 21.11
N LEU A 101 2.08 -3.25 20.46
CA LEU A 101 1.92 -3.64 19.06
C LEU A 101 1.19 -4.96 18.94
N ARG A 102 0.55 -5.17 17.79
CA ARG A 102 0.08 -6.47 17.36
C ARG A 102 1.25 -7.44 17.11
N HIS A 103 1.02 -8.72 17.32
CA HIS A 103 2.03 -9.78 17.15
C HIS A 103 1.78 -10.67 15.92
N ASP A 104 0.65 -10.48 15.25
CA ASP A 104 0.19 -11.23 14.07
C ASP A 104 0.49 -10.50 12.74
N VAL A 105 1.15 -9.35 12.80
CA VAL A 105 1.47 -8.52 11.63
C VAL A 105 2.76 -9.01 10.96
N HIS A 106 2.69 -9.14 9.64
CA HIS A 106 3.81 -9.50 8.79
C HIS A 106 3.96 -8.46 7.67
N PHE A 107 5.20 -8.21 7.26
CA PHE A 107 5.51 -7.50 6.01
C PHE A 107 5.17 -8.39 4.80
N HIS A 108 5.08 -7.78 3.62
CA HIS A 108 4.78 -8.50 2.38
C HIS A 108 5.80 -9.60 2.05
N ASP A 109 7.05 -9.46 2.48
CA ASP A 109 8.08 -10.51 2.39
C ASP A 109 7.92 -11.67 3.41
N GLY A 110 6.86 -11.65 4.23
CA GLY A 110 6.56 -12.66 5.24
C GLY A 110 7.30 -12.49 6.56
N SER A 111 8.19 -11.50 6.71
CA SER A 111 8.85 -11.23 8.00
C SER A 111 7.90 -10.59 9.01
N LYS A 112 8.05 -10.93 10.30
CA LYS A 112 7.21 -10.37 11.36
C LYS A 112 7.57 -8.92 11.66
N MET A 113 6.55 -8.08 11.83
CA MET A 113 6.72 -6.74 12.37
C MET A 113 7.02 -6.80 13.87
N THR A 114 7.93 -5.96 14.34
CA THR A 114 8.31 -5.85 15.77
C THR A 114 8.46 -4.38 16.20
N ALA A 115 8.69 -4.16 17.49
CA ALA A 115 9.00 -2.83 18.02
C ALA A 115 10.24 -2.18 17.38
N ARG A 116 11.19 -2.99 16.88
CA ARG A 116 12.39 -2.50 16.19
C ARG A 116 12.04 -1.71 14.94
N ASP A 117 11.04 -2.17 14.18
CA ASP A 117 10.63 -1.57 12.91
C ASP A 117 9.95 -0.22 13.14
N VAL A 118 9.13 -0.12 14.20
CA VAL A 118 8.53 1.16 14.63
C VAL A 118 9.60 2.15 15.07
N VAL A 119 10.53 1.75 15.95
CA VAL A 119 11.62 2.62 16.41
C VAL A 119 12.48 3.08 15.23
N TYR A 120 12.83 2.17 14.32
CA TYR A 120 13.56 2.48 13.09
C TYR A 120 12.84 3.55 12.28
N THR A 121 11.55 3.34 11.99
CA THR A 121 10.74 4.24 11.15
C THR A 121 10.70 5.66 11.70
N TYR A 122 10.35 5.81 12.98
CA TYR A 122 10.23 7.15 13.58
C TYR A 122 11.59 7.85 13.71
N ARG A 123 12.67 7.12 14.05
CA ARG A 123 14.02 7.69 14.05
C ARG A 123 14.45 8.12 12.65
N PHE A 124 14.15 7.31 11.64
CA PHE A 124 14.45 7.61 10.25
C PHE A 124 13.75 8.89 9.80
N VAL A 125 12.44 9.02 10.07
CA VAL A 125 11.65 10.20 9.72
C VAL A 125 12.12 11.44 10.47
N MET A 126 12.54 11.33 11.73
CA MET A 126 13.01 12.47 12.53
C MET A 126 14.39 12.99 12.14
N ASP A 127 15.23 12.17 11.52
CA ASP A 127 16.58 12.55 11.15
C ASP A 127 16.58 13.46 9.89
N PRO A 128 17.03 14.72 10.01
CA PRO A 128 17.06 15.65 8.88
C PRO A 128 17.96 15.16 7.72
N ALA A 129 18.96 14.33 7.99
CA ALA A 129 19.84 13.77 6.94
C ALA A 129 19.08 12.85 5.97
N ASN A 130 17.99 12.23 6.42
CA ASN A 130 17.20 11.32 5.58
C ASN A 130 16.27 12.08 4.64
N GLY A 131 15.97 13.35 4.90
CA GLY A 131 15.17 14.22 4.04
C GLY A 131 13.71 13.81 3.92
N ALA A 132 13.14 13.14 4.93
CA ALA A 132 11.72 12.83 4.99
C ALA A 132 10.88 14.13 5.00
N ARG A 133 9.80 14.20 4.21
CA ARG A 133 8.93 15.38 4.14
C ARG A 133 8.28 15.70 5.48
N ALA A 134 7.92 14.66 6.23
CA ALA A 134 7.31 14.78 7.54
C ALA A 134 8.29 15.17 8.66
N GLN A 135 9.60 15.23 8.37
CA GLN A 135 10.64 15.39 9.40
C GLN A 135 10.42 16.62 10.28
N GLN A 136 10.16 17.78 9.68
CA GLN A 136 9.93 19.02 10.42
C GLN A 136 8.65 18.93 11.27
N HIS A 137 7.59 18.32 10.74
CA HIS A 137 6.31 18.19 11.43
C HIS A 137 6.41 17.23 12.63
N ILE A 138 6.94 16.02 12.42
CA ILE A 138 7.12 15.03 13.49
C ILE A 138 8.16 15.50 14.51
N GLY A 139 9.25 16.09 14.03
CA GLY A 139 10.32 16.64 14.86
C GLY A 139 9.89 17.82 15.73
N GLN A 140 8.76 18.50 15.44
CA GLN A 140 8.25 19.57 16.30
C GLN A 140 7.70 19.06 17.63
N TRP A 141 7.12 17.87 17.67
CA TRP A 141 6.45 17.35 18.86
C TRP A 141 7.10 16.09 19.43
N LEU A 142 7.75 15.25 18.60
CA LEU A 142 8.40 14.02 19.05
C LEU A 142 9.84 14.30 19.50
N LYS A 143 10.19 13.88 20.73
CA LYS A 143 11.54 14.00 21.28
C LYS A 143 12.37 12.75 21.00
N SER A 144 11.82 11.58 21.31
CA SER A 144 12.48 10.29 21.08
C SER A 144 11.47 9.15 21.07
N VAL A 145 11.93 8.02 20.55
CA VAL A 145 11.21 6.74 20.56
C VAL A 145 12.18 5.64 20.96
N GLU A 146 11.72 4.74 21.82
CA GLU A 146 12.51 3.62 22.32
C GLU A 146 11.71 2.33 22.38
N GLN A 147 12.43 1.23 22.19
CA GLN A 147 11.88 -0.10 22.33
C GLN A 147 11.90 -0.48 23.83
N THR A 148 10.74 -0.80 24.39
CA THR A 148 10.61 -1.25 25.78
C THR A 148 10.39 -2.76 25.89
N GLY A 149 10.22 -3.44 24.76
CA GLY A 149 10.00 -4.89 24.65
C GLY A 149 9.87 -5.31 23.18
N PRO A 150 9.66 -6.61 22.88
CA PRO A 150 9.58 -7.09 21.50
C PRO A 150 8.39 -6.52 20.71
N TYR A 151 7.29 -6.20 21.42
CA TYR A 151 6.06 -5.63 20.86
C TYR A 151 5.58 -4.43 21.68
N SER A 152 6.50 -3.69 22.29
CA SER A 152 6.18 -2.47 23.04
C SER A 152 7.18 -1.36 22.76
N VAL A 153 6.64 -0.16 22.58
CA VAL A 153 7.38 1.04 22.21
C VAL A 153 6.91 2.18 23.10
N ARG A 154 7.86 3.00 23.56
CA ARG A 154 7.59 4.22 24.31
C ARG A 154 7.99 5.43 23.48
N PHE A 155 7.06 6.36 23.34
CA PHE A 155 7.25 7.66 22.70
C PHE A 155 7.37 8.74 23.76
N HIS A 156 8.41 9.55 23.63
CA HIS A 156 8.65 10.72 24.46
C HIS A 156 8.35 11.96 23.64
N LEU A 157 7.37 12.74 24.07
CA LEU A 157 6.95 13.98 23.43
C LEU A 157 7.73 15.15 24.03
N LYS A 158 7.87 16.24 23.28
CA LYS A 158 8.51 17.48 23.74
C LYS A 158 7.62 18.29 24.68
N TYR A 159 6.31 18.17 24.51
CA TYR A 159 5.26 18.84 25.26
C TYR A 159 3.95 18.06 25.10
N ALA A 160 2.93 18.37 25.89
CA ALA A 160 1.61 17.78 25.76
C ALA A 160 1.06 18.04 24.35
N TYR A 161 0.91 16.98 23.54
CA TYR A 161 0.54 17.11 22.14
C TYR A 161 -0.70 16.27 21.80
N PRO A 162 -1.91 16.88 21.83
CA PRO A 162 -3.17 16.16 21.59
C PRO A 162 -3.30 15.53 20.21
N LEU A 163 -2.54 16.00 19.22
CA LEU A 163 -2.58 15.51 17.84
C LEU A 163 -1.59 14.36 17.57
N ALA A 164 -0.92 13.83 18.59
CA ALA A 164 0.05 12.76 18.42
C ALA A 164 -0.55 11.54 17.70
N LEU A 165 -1.71 11.04 18.17
CA LEU A 165 -2.37 9.87 17.56
C LEU A 165 -2.80 10.13 16.12
N ARG A 166 -3.26 11.35 15.83
CA ARG A 166 -3.61 11.77 14.46
C ARG A 166 -2.41 11.65 13.54
N ASP A 167 -1.29 12.24 13.92
CA ASP A 167 -0.10 12.27 13.08
C ASP A 167 0.48 10.85 12.91
N MET A 168 0.42 10.05 13.96
CA MET A 168 0.76 8.62 13.90
C MET A 168 -0.19 7.80 13.01
N ALA A 169 -1.41 8.29 12.74
CA ALA A 169 -2.38 7.62 11.89
C ALA A 169 -2.29 7.99 10.40
N ILE A 170 -1.67 9.12 10.06
CA ILE A 170 -1.72 9.65 8.68
C ILE A 170 -0.36 10.06 8.11
N THR A 171 0.66 10.25 8.96
CA THR A 171 1.94 10.86 8.54
C THR A 171 3.09 9.87 8.46
N VAL A 172 3.10 8.83 9.32
CA VAL A 172 4.25 7.92 9.45
C VAL A 172 3.81 6.47 9.17
N PRO A 173 3.88 6.01 7.90
CA PRO A 173 3.69 4.60 7.59
C PRO A 173 4.86 3.79 8.16
N ILE A 174 4.59 2.62 8.73
CA ILE A 174 5.61 1.78 9.35
C ILE A 174 6.44 1.05 8.29
N ARG A 175 7.77 1.08 8.46
CA ARG A 175 8.75 0.51 7.54
C ARG A 175 9.56 -0.56 8.24
N LYS A 176 9.92 -1.61 7.48
CA LYS A 176 10.83 -2.66 7.96
C LYS A 176 12.19 -2.06 8.29
N ALA A 177 12.75 -2.42 9.43
CA ALA A 177 14.06 -1.93 9.83
C ALA A 177 15.13 -2.28 8.78
N GLY A 178 15.86 -1.25 8.32
CA GLY A 178 16.89 -1.36 7.29
C GLY A 178 16.39 -1.19 5.85
N SER A 179 15.09 -0.96 5.63
CA SER A 179 14.52 -0.87 4.28
C SER A 179 15.08 0.26 3.41
N TYR A 180 15.60 1.34 4.01
CA TYR A 180 16.11 2.50 3.28
C TYR A 180 17.62 2.48 3.00
N THR A 181 18.33 1.42 3.42
CA THR A 181 19.77 1.33 3.24
C THR A 181 20.11 0.21 2.26
N VAL A 182 20.53 0.58 1.05
CA VAL A 182 20.97 -0.32 -0.01
C VAL A 182 22.45 -0.08 -0.25
N ASP A 183 23.28 -1.12 -0.19
CA ASP A 183 24.75 -1.04 -0.30
C ASP A 183 25.40 0.01 0.64
N GLY A 184 24.84 0.15 1.84
CA GLY A 184 25.33 1.09 2.85
C GLY A 184 24.99 2.56 2.57
N LYS A 185 24.19 2.85 1.54
CA LYS A 185 23.75 4.21 1.19
C LYS A 185 22.23 4.34 1.34
N LEU A 186 21.81 5.55 1.66
CA LEU A 186 20.39 5.91 1.65
C LEU A 186 19.85 5.80 0.23
N ASP A 187 18.84 4.95 0.03
CA ASP A 187 18.07 4.87 -1.20
C ASP A 187 16.62 5.28 -0.95
N LYS A 188 16.22 6.43 -1.52
CA LYS A 188 14.87 6.99 -1.41
C LYS A 188 13.85 6.24 -2.27
N SER A 189 14.32 5.39 -3.16
CA SER A 189 13.51 4.54 -4.04
C SER A 189 13.49 3.08 -3.60
N ALA A 190 14.07 2.76 -2.43
CA ALA A 190 14.22 1.37 -1.96
C ALA A 190 12.88 0.60 -1.86
N LEU A 191 11.78 1.32 -1.70
CA LEU A 191 10.43 0.76 -1.60
C LEU A 191 9.77 0.47 -2.95
N ALA A 192 10.35 0.96 -4.05
CA ALA A 192 9.92 0.60 -5.40
C ALA A 192 10.60 -0.69 -5.90
N THR A 193 11.64 -1.16 -5.22
CA THR A 193 12.51 -2.24 -5.70
C THR A 193 12.37 -3.56 -4.92
N HIS A 194 11.71 -3.54 -3.75
CA HIS A 194 11.57 -4.71 -2.87
C HIS A 194 10.20 -4.75 -2.18
N GLU A 195 9.67 -5.96 -1.95
CA GLU A 195 8.38 -6.21 -1.28
C GLU A 195 8.45 -5.98 0.25
N ASN A 196 8.62 -4.74 0.68
CA ASN A 196 8.84 -4.38 2.08
C ASN A 196 7.67 -3.60 2.73
N GLY A 197 6.49 -3.63 2.10
CA GLY A 197 5.26 -2.99 2.58
C GLY A 197 4.60 -3.76 3.74
N LEU A 198 3.61 -3.13 4.35
CA LEU A 198 2.72 -3.72 5.36
C LEU A 198 1.28 -3.65 4.85
N GLY A 199 0.62 -4.79 4.82
CA GLY A 199 -0.80 -4.90 4.56
C GLY A 199 -1.41 -5.86 5.55
N VAL A 200 -2.06 -5.36 6.59
CA VAL A 200 -2.92 -6.19 7.42
C VAL A 200 -4.07 -6.63 6.52
N THR A 201 -4.16 -7.94 6.24
CA THR A 201 -5.41 -8.50 5.71
C THR A 201 -6.47 -8.24 6.76
N SER A 202 -7.32 -7.24 6.53
CA SER A 202 -8.50 -7.03 7.38
C SER A 202 -9.36 -8.29 7.24
N GLN A 203 -9.30 -9.15 8.26
CA GLN A 203 -10.37 -10.10 8.51
C GLN A 203 -11.54 -9.36 9.14
#